data_AF-A0A0J8GBI1-F1
#
_entry.id   AF-A0A0J8GBI1-F1
#
_cell.length_a   1.000
_cell.length_b   1.000
_cell.length_c   1.000
_cell.angle_alpha   90.00
_cell.angle_beta   90.00
_cell.angle_gamma   90.00
#
_symmetry.space_group_name_H-M   'P 1'
#
loop_
_entity.id
_entity.type
_entity.pdbx_description
1 polymer ?
#
loop_
_entity_poly.entity_id
_entity_poly.type
_entity_poly.pdbx_seq_one_letter_code
_entity_poly.pdbx_strand_id
1 'polypeptide(L)'
;MSYVTIKWYSANLTKRLCLIVRFQRLINSKDLEFYRVTEQKNIEDVFGYLVIYDKRKPAVLKDFTVFYKSSIEPKIFENSLKKNHIYVLFFHYTDIEEEEEMPKFSKVIHFIEDLLKFNESSYYLDNYLIQHKLKFECPLEYEKIGEFLEYLRKISKRQIPCIKTERKKYLNLSQ
;
A
#
# COMPACT_ATOMS: atom_id res chain seq x y z
N MET A 1 -0.99 31.19 15.60
CA MET A 1 -0.35 29.90 15.97
C MET A 1 -1.46 28.88 16.05
N SER A 2 -1.61 28.02 15.05
CA SER A 2 -2.70 27.06 14.97
C SER A 2 -2.15 25.68 15.30
N TYR A 3 -2.49 25.17 16.48
CA TYR A 3 -2.16 23.84 16.92
C TYR A 3 -3.08 22.83 16.22
N VAL A 4 -2.52 21.88 15.48
CA VAL A 4 -3.27 20.72 14.99
C VAL A 4 -3.18 19.63 16.05
N THR A 5 -4.21 19.54 16.87
CA THR A 5 -4.38 18.48 17.87
C THR A 5 -4.89 17.22 17.16
N ILE A 6 -4.05 16.20 17.02
CA ILE A 6 -4.47 14.86 16.62
C ILE A 6 -5.19 14.24 17.82
N LYS A 7 -6.53 14.18 17.77
CA LYS A 7 -7.34 13.50 18.79
C LYS A 7 -7.21 11.99 18.62
N TRP A 8 -6.53 11.33 19.55
CA TRP A 8 -6.63 9.90 19.76
C TRP A 8 -8.00 9.60 20.40
N TYR A 9 -8.93 9.04 19.62
CA TYR A 9 -10.19 8.56 20.16
C TYR A 9 -9.99 7.15 20.73
N SER A 10 -9.88 7.08 22.06
CA SER A 10 -10.16 5.88 22.84
C SER A 10 -11.67 5.73 22.93
N ALA A 11 -12.24 4.72 22.27
CA ALA A 11 -13.63 4.31 22.46
C ALA A 11 -13.78 2.79 22.38
N ASN A 12 -14.05 2.19 23.54
CA ASN A 12 -14.86 1.00 23.80
C ASN A 12 -14.56 -0.29 23.01
N LEU A 13 -13.75 -1.13 23.65
CA LEU A 13 -13.80 -2.58 23.48
C LEU A 13 -15.17 -3.13 23.93
N THR A 14 -16.12 -3.20 23.00
CA THR A 14 -17.34 -4.02 23.18
C THR A 14 -17.43 -4.99 22.01
N LYS A 15 -17.06 -6.26 22.25
CA LYS A 15 -17.32 -7.44 21.42
C LYS A 15 -17.25 -7.22 19.90
N ARG A 16 -16.13 -6.69 19.38
CA ARG A 16 -15.84 -6.79 17.94
C ARG A 16 -15.34 -8.20 17.66
N LEU A 17 -16.11 -8.96 16.87
CA LEU A 17 -15.56 -10.06 16.06
C LEU A 17 -14.21 -9.59 15.53
N CYS A 18 -13.12 -10.27 15.89
CA CYS A 18 -11.79 -9.92 15.43
C CYS A 18 -11.81 -10.06 13.90
N LEU A 19 -11.99 -8.96 13.18
CA LEU A 19 -11.86 -8.89 11.74
C LEU A 19 -10.39 -9.13 11.44
N ILE A 20 -10.08 -10.38 11.08
CA ILE A 20 -8.72 -10.78 10.73
C ILE A 20 -8.56 -10.51 9.23
N VAL A 21 -7.61 -9.65 8.91
CA VAL A 21 -7.19 -9.35 7.54
C VAL A 21 -5.99 -10.24 7.20
N ARG A 22 -6.01 -10.85 6.02
CA ARG A 22 -4.93 -11.70 5.51
C ARG A 22 -4.20 -10.98 4.38
N PHE A 23 -2.87 -11.03 4.41
CA PHE A 23 -1.99 -10.48 3.39
C PHE A 23 -1.38 -11.63 2.59
N GLN A 24 -1.83 -11.82 1.35
CA GLN A 24 -1.23 -12.77 0.43
C GLN A 24 -0.24 -12.03 -0.46
N ARG A 25 1.05 -12.38 -0.33
CA ARG A 25 2.09 -11.85 -1.20
C ARG A 25 1.93 -12.42 -2.62
N LEU A 26 1.84 -11.53 -3.60
CA LEU A 26 1.73 -11.83 -5.04
C LEU A 26 3.07 -11.64 -5.75
N ILE A 27 3.84 -10.62 -5.37
CA ILE A 27 5.21 -10.38 -5.87
C ILE A 27 6.13 -10.10 -4.69
N ASN A 28 7.30 -10.72 -4.71
CA ASN A 28 8.44 -10.40 -3.87
C ASN A 28 9.65 -10.18 -4.76
N SER A 29 10.11 -8.94 -4.87
CA SER A 29 11.33 -8.62 -5.60
C SER A 29 12.15 -7.62 -4.80
N LYS A 30 13.41 -7.44 -5.19
CA LYS A 30 14.34 -6.51 -4.53
C LYS A 30 13.76 -5.09 -4.36
N ASP A 31 12.91 -4.66 -5.30
CA ASP A 31 12.46 -3.27 -5.39
C ASP A 31 10.95 -3.09 -5.24
N LEU A 32 10.19 -4.19 -5.22
CA LEU A 32 8.73 -4.18 -5.24
C LEU A 32 8.19 -5.37 -4.46
N GLU A 33 7.31 -5.08 -3.51
CA GLU A 33 6.43 -6.03 -2.88
C GLU A 33 4.99 -5.73 -3.27
N PHE A 34 4.23 -6.78 -3.61
CA PHE A 34 2.83 -6.65 -3.98
C PHE A 34 1.99 -7.66 -3.22
N TYR A 35 0.92 -7.19 -2.58
CA TYR A 35 0.04 -8.00 -1.74
C TYR A 35 -1.42 -7.87 -2.17
N ARG A 36 -2.14 -8.99 -2.11
CA ARG A 36 -3.60 -9.04 -2.05
C ARG A 36 -4.03 -9.06 -0.59
N VAL A 37 -4.95 -8.17 -0.23
CA VAL A 37 -5.48 -8.01 1.11
C VAL A 37 -6.90 -8.56 1.13
N THR A 38 -7.14 -9.63 1.87
CA THR A 38 -8.44 -10.33 1.93
C THR A 38 -8.95 -10.42 3.35
N GLU A 39 -10.26 -10.62 3.51
CA GLU A 39 -10.83 -11.02 4.78
C GLU A 39 -10.51 -12.50 5.06
N GLN A 40 -10.25 -12.86 6.33
CA GLN A 40 -9.84 -14.23 6.66
C GLN A 40 -10.95 -15.27 6.37
N LYS A 41 -12.22 -14.87 6.46
CA LYS A 41 -13.36 -15.79 6.28
C LYS A 41 -13.55 -16.23 4.83
N ASN A 42 -13.11 -15.42 3.86
CA ASN A 42 -13.28 -15.70 2.44
C ASN A 42 -12.15 -15.07 1.63
N ILE A 43 -11.32 -15.91 0.98
CA ILE A 43 -10.20 -15.45 0.16
C ILE A 43 -10.66 -14.72 -1.11
N GLU A 44 -11.93 -14.87 -1.47
CA GLU A 44 -12.55 -14.13 -2.56
C GLU A 44 -12.96 -12.72 -2.14
N ASP A 45 -13.13 -12.45 -0.84
CA ASP A 45 -13.48 -11.13 -0.33
C ASP A 45 -12.21 -10.29 -0.19
N VAL A 46 -11.84 -9.67 -1.31
CA VAL A 46 -10.66 -8.83 -1.43
C VAL A 46 -11.00 -7.43 -0.94
N PHE A 47 -10.43 -7.04 0.18
CA PHE A 47 -10.52 -5.69 0.73
C PHE A 47 -9.71 -4.69 -0.13
N GLY A 48 -8.55 -5.12 -0.61
CA GLY A 48 -7.72 -4.28 -1.47
C GLY A 48 -6.40 -4.91 -1.88
N TYR A 49 -5.50 -4.08 -2.37
CA TYR A 49 -4.15 -4.44 -2.74
C TYR A 49 -3.14 -3.44 -2.20
N LEU A 50 -2.02 -3.95 -1.73
CA LEU A 50 -0.94 -3.14 -1.16
C LEU A 50 0.30 -3.29 -2.04
N VAL A 51 0.78 -2.18 -2.56
CA VAL A 51 2.00 -2.09 -3.38
C VAL A 51 3.04 -1.28 -2.60
N ILE A 52 4.20 -1.86 -2.37
CA ILE A 52 5.30 -1.22 -1.65
C ILE A 52 6.52 -1.28 -2.55
N TYR A 53 7.13 -0.13 -2.82
CA TYR A 53 8.36 -0.11 -3.62
C TYR A 53 9.27 1.05 -3.26
N ASP A 54 10.56 0.80 -3.43
CA ASP A 54 11.60 1.79 -3.20
C ASP A 54 11.72 2.72 -4.42
N LYS A 55 11.61 4.03 -4.19
CA LYS A 55 11.80 5.05 -5.23
C LYS A 55 13.26 5.13 -5.71
N ARG A 56 14.22 4.68 -4.88
CA ARG A 56 15.67 4.76 -5.09
C ARG A 56 16.18 6.20 -5.32
N LYS A 57 15.37 7.19 -4.97
CA LYS A 57 15.68 8.62 -5.07
C LYS A 57 15.18 9.31 -3.81
N PRO A 58 15.82 10.41 -3.40
CA PRO A 58 15.31 11.24 -2.32
C PRO A 58 13.83 11.59 -2.55
N ALA A 59 13.08 11.67 -1.46
CA ALA A 59 11.72 12.15 -1.49
C ALA A 59 11.68 13.60 -2.01
N VAL A 60 10.57 13.97 -2.66
CA VAL A 60 10.25 15.35 -3.07
C VAL A 60 8.82 15.67 -2.64
N LEU A 61 8.46 16.95 -2.57
CA LEU A 61 7.14 17.37 -2.06
C LEU A 61 5.94 16.67 -2.74
N LYS A 62 6.02 16.46 -4.06
CA LYS A 62 4.97 15.75 -4.84
C LYS A 62 4.80 14.27 -4.47
N ASP A 63 5.70 13.71 -3.67
CA ASP A 63 5.56 12.35 -3.16
C ASP A 63 4.56 12.30 -2.03
N PHE A 64 4.33 13.42 -1.34
CA PHE A 64 3.37 13.55 -0.26
C PHE A 64 2.09 14.20 -0.77
N THR A 65 1.11 13.39 -1.15
CA THR A 65 -0.15 13.86 -1.75
C THR A 65 -0.94 14.81 -0.85
N VAL A 66 -0.92 14.62 0.47
CA VAL A 66 -1.60 15.51 1.43
C VAL A 66 -0.89 16.86 1.55
N PHE A 67 0.45 16.89 1.59
CA PHE A 67 1.22 18.12 1.73
C PHE A 67 1.28 18.94 0.43
N TYR A 68 1.32 18.28 -0.72
CA TYR A 68 1.24 18.94 -2.02
C TYR A 68 -0.06 19.76 -2.19
N LYS A 69 -1.17 19.30 -1.59
CA LYS A 69 -2.46 20.01 -1.64
C LYS A 69 -2.58 21.16 -0.63
N SER A 70 -1.67 21.28 0.34
CA SER A 70 -1.80 22.23 1.46
C SER A 70 -0.93 23.49 1.34
N SER A 71 -0.43 23.84 0.15
CA SER A 71 0.31 25.09 -0.12
C SER A 71 1.51 25.34 0.81
N ILE A 72 2.12 24.27 1.33
CA ILE A 72 3.31 24.34 2.20
C ILE A 72 4.54 24.65 1.35
N GLU A 73 5.40 25.55 1.83
CA GLU A 73 6.61 25.93 1.11
C GLU A 73 7.59 24.74 0.97
N PRO A 74 8.06 24.43 -0.26
CA PRO A 74 8.97 23.32 -0.52
C PRO A 74 10.27 23.35 0.30
N LYS A 75 10.74 24.54 0.69
CA LYS A 75 11.96 24.73 1.50
C LYS A 75 11.89 24.07 2.88
N ILE A 76 10.70 23.91 3.45
CA ILE A 76 10.48 23.22 4.73
C ILE A 76 10.78 21.72 4.60
N PHE A 77 10.60 21.16 3.40
CA PHE A 77 10.82 19.75 3.10
C PHE A 77 12.27 19.44 2.70
N GLU A 78 13.00 20.36 2.08
CA GLU A 78 14.39 20.13 1.64
C GLU A 78 15.33 19.69 2.79
N ASN A 79 15.12 20.21 4.00
CA ASN A 79 15.91 19.84 5.17
C ASN A 79 15.55 18.45 5.74
N SER A 80 14.34 17.97 5.48
CA SER A 80 13.76 16.74 6.06
C SER A 80 13.87 15.51 5.15
N LEU A 81 14.15 15.70 3.85
CA LEU A 81 14.04 14.65 2.81
C LEU A 81 15.38 14.05 2.35
N LYS A 82 16.37 13.97 3.24
CA LYS A 82 17.73 13.49 2.90
C LYS A 82 17.85 11.97 2.73
N LYS A 83 16.79 11.19 2.98
CA LYS A 83 16.81 9.73 2.95
C LYS A 83 16.00 9.16 1.79
N ASN A 84 16.29 7.91 1.47
CA ASN A 84 15.54 7.13 0.49
C ASN A 84 14.04 7.08 0.86
N HIS A 85 13.17 7.02 -0.14
CA HIS A 85 11.71 7.08 0.06
C HIS A 85 11.04 5.81 -0.43
N ILE A 86 10.22 5.23 0.43
CA ILE A 86 9.41 4.06 0.12
C ILE A 86 8.00 4.55 -0.19
N TYR A 87 7.52 4.27 -1.41
CA TYR A 87 6.11 4.46 -1.71
C TYR A 87 5.33 3.28 -1.17
N VAL A 88 4.28 3.59 -0.42
CA VAL A 88 3.29 2.63 0.03
C VAL A 88 1.97 3.04 -0.60
N LEU A 89 1.41 2.20 -1.46
CA LEU A 89 0.17 2.49 -2.17
C LEU A 89 -0.85 1.43 -1.80
N PHE A 90 -1.98 1.85 -1.26
CA PHE A 90 -3.10 0.96 -0.96
C PHE A 90 -4.27 1.25 -1.91
N PHE A 91 -4.72 0.22 -2.60
CA PHE A 91 -5.81 0.27 -3.56
C PHE A 91 -6.99 -0.50 -3.00
N HIS A 92 -8.14 0.16 -2.84
CA HIS A 92 -9.29 -0.36 -2.11
C HIS A 92 -10.60 -0.17 -2.91
N TYR A 93 -11.66 -0.88 -2.53
CA TYR A 93 -12.95 -0.84 -3.23
C TYR A 93 -14.04 -0.03 -2.51
N THR A 94 -13.86 0.17 -1.20
CA THR A 94 -14.82 0.87 -0.32
C THR A 94 -14.19 2.14 0.22
N ASP A 95 -14.99 3.05 0.76
CA ASP A 95 -14.46 4.21 1.44
C ASP A 95 -13.84 3.77 2.79
N ILE A 96 -12.53 3.94 2.92
CA ILE A 96 -11.76 3.54 4.11
C ILE A 96 -12.03 4.43 5.33
N GLU A 97 -12.70 5.57 5.12
CA GLU A 97 -13.15 6.47 6.18
C GLU A 97 -14.50 6.05 6.78
N GLU A 98 -15.21 5.09 6.17
CA GLU A 98 -16.43 4.51 6.73
C GLU A 98 -16.13 3.71 8.01
N GLU A 99 -16.96 3.90 9.04
CA GLU A 99 -16.75 3.33 10.38
C GLU A 99 -16.62 1.79 10.38
N GLU A 100 -17.30 1.12 9.44
CA GLU A 100 -17.27 -0.32 9.26
C GLU A 100 -15.95 -0.83 8.67
N GLU A 101 -15.28 -0.02 7.85
CA GLU A 101 -14.05 -0.36 7.13
C GLU A 101 -12.80 0.06 7.91
N MET A 102 -12.90 1.06 8.79
CA MET A 102 -11.81 1.53 9.66
C MET A 102 -11.07 0.42 10.40
N PRO A 103 -11.71 -0.64 10.96
CA PRO A 103 -11.00 -1.73 11.60
C PRO A 103 -10.11 -2.52 10.64
N LYS A 104 -10.57 -2.77 9.40
CA LYS A 104 -9.79 -3.48 8.38
C LYS A 104 -8.62 -2.61 7.91
N PHE A 105 -8.89 -1.32 7.67
CA PHE A 105 -7.86 -0.38 7.28
C PHE A 105 -6.78 -0.21 8.37
N SER A 106 -7.17 -0.15 9.65
CA SER A 106 -6.24 -0.12 10.77
C SER A 106 -5.27 -1.32 10.76
N LYS A 107 -5.74 -2.52 10.39
CA LYS A 107 -4.87 -3.71 10.23
C LYS A 107 -3.88 -3.55 9.07
N VAL A 108 -4.27 -2.91 7.98
CA VAL A 108 -3.37 -2.56 6.88
C VAL A 108 -2.26 -1.62 7.36
N ILE A 109 -2.60 -0.59 8.13
CA ILE A 109 -1.61 0.33 8.71
C ILE A 109 -0.62 -0.42 9.60
N HIS A 110 -1.10 -1.24 10.53
CA HIS A 110 -0.22 -1.98 11.45
C HIS A 110 0.72 -2.94 10.68
N PHE A 111 0.21 -3.60 9.64
CA PHE A 111 1.04 -4.45 8.77
C PHE A 111 2.15 -3.66 8.07
N ILE A 112 1.85 -2.46 7.54
CA ILE A 112 2.83 -1.58 6.91
C ILE A 112 3.89 -1.12 7.93
N GLU A 113 3.44 -0.70 9.11
CA GLU A 113 4.33 -0.25 10.19
C GLU A 113 5.28 -1.35 10.63
N ASP A 114 4.77 -2.57 10.84
CA ASP A 114 5.59 -3.73 11.21
C ASP A 114 6.60 -4.09 10.12
N LEU A 115 6.19 -4.04 8.84
CA LEU A 115 7.05 -4.34 7.70
C LEU A 115 8.19 -3.31 7.55
N LEU A 116 7.90 -2.04 7.83
CA LEU A 116 8.84 -0.93 7.64
C LEU A 116 9.59 -0.53 8.91
N LYS A 117 9.31 -1.16 10.06
CA LYS A 117 9.86 -0.83 11.38
C LYS A 117 11.38 -0.72 11.44
N PHE A 118 12.08 -1.51 10.62
CA PHE A 118 13.54 -1.58 10.59
C PHE A 118 14.20 -0.70 9.51
N ASN A 119 13.40 0.01 8.70
CA ASN A 119 13.93 0.86 7.63
C ASN A 119 14.07 2.29 8.12
N GLU A 120 15.27 2.87 7.99
CA GLU A 120 15.50 4.31 8.23
C GLU A 120 14.87 5.22 7.16
N SER A 121 14.11 4.65 6.23
CA SER A 121 13.54 5.36 5.08
C SER A 121 12.24 6.06 5.46
N SER A 122 11.99 7.21 4.85
CA SER A 122 10.68 7.84 4.93
C SER A 122 9.67 7.07 4.09
N TYR A 123 8.42 6.97 4.54
CA TYR A 123 7.34 6.43 3.73
C TYR A 123 6.07 7.27 3.89
N TYR A 124 5.21 7.20 2.89
CA TYR A 124 3.87 7.77 2.93
C TYR A 124 2.89 6.78 2.29
N LEU A 125 1.71 6.66 2.90
CA LEU A 125 0.63 5.82 2.38
C LEU A 125 -0.29 6.65 1.50
N ASP A 126 -0.28 6.38 0.20
CA ASP A 126 -1.30 6.87 -0.72
C ASP A 126 -2.44 5.84 -0.86
N ASN A 127 -3.68 6.32 -0.77
CA ASN A 127 -4.87 5.49 -0.93
C ASN A 127 -5.57 5.79 -2.25
N TYR A 128 -6.03 4.76 -2.95
CA TYR A 128 -6.71 4.87 -4.24
C TYR A 128 -7.94 3.98 -4.29
N LEU A 129 -9.08 4.57 -4.65
CA LEU A 129 -10.27 3.81 -4.97
C LEU A 129 -10.13 3.13 -6.34
N ILE A 130 -10.41 1.83 -6.41
CA ILE A 130 -10.35 1.03 -7.64
C ILE A 130 -11.67 0.30 -7.88
N GLN A 131 -11.90 -0.09 -9.13
CA GLN A 131 -13.13 -0.78 -9.54
C GLN A 131 -12.87 -2.17 -10.12
N HIS A 132 -11.60 -2.53 -10.35
CA HIS A 132 -11.26 -3.79 -10.99
C HIS A 132 -10.52 -4.70 -10.02
N LYS A 133 -10.96 -5.96 -10.00
CA LYS A 133 -10.38 -7.03 -9.21
C LYS A 133 -9.47 -7.88 -10.06
N LEU A 134 -8.27 -8.16 -9.55
CA LEU A 134 -7.37 -9.15 -10.11
C LEU A 134 -8.07 -10.52 -10.10
N LYS A 135 -8.29 -11.08 -11.29
CA LYS A 135 -8.84 -12.42 -11.50
C LYS A 135 -7.72 -13.34 -11.97
N PHE A 136 -7.42 -14.37 -11.18
CA PHE A 136 -6.46 -15.41 -11.55
C PHE A 136 -6.87 -16.73 -10.90
N GLU A 137 -6.65 -17.84 -11.60
CA GLU A 137 -7.07 -19.18 -11.19
C GLU A 137 -5.94 -19.97 -10.52
N CYS A 138 -4.70 -19.68 -10.91
CA CYS A 138 -3.52 -20.37 -10.39
C CYS A 138 -2.42 -19.34 -10.06
N PRO A 139 -1.66 -19.51 -8.95
CA PRO A 139 -0.52 -18.64 -8.63
C PRO A 139 0.57 -18.58 -9.73
N LEU A 140 0.50 -19.43 -10.75
CA LEU A 140 1.39 -19.42 -11.92
C LEU A 140 0.98 -18.41 -13.01
N GLU A 141 -0.16 -17.74 -12.88
CA GLU A 141 -0.64 -16.71 -13.83
C GLU A 141 0.00 -15.33 -13.56
N TYR A 142 1.33 -15.30 -13.45
CA TYR A 142 2.10 -14.09 -13.14
C TYR A 142 1.95 -12.97 -14.18
N GLU A 143 1.61 -13.31 -15.41
CA GLU A 143 1.29 -12.34 -16.47
C GLU A 143 0.07 -11.49 -16.06
N LYS A 144 -1.00 -12.12 -15.53
CA LYS A 144 -2.20 -11.40 -15.04
C LYS A 144 -1.88 -10.51 -13.85
N ILE A 145 -0.98 -10.94 -12.96
CA ILE A 145 -0.50 -10.12 -11.83
C ILE A 145 0.25 -8.88 -12.34
N GLY A 146 1.11 -9.05 -13.35
CA GLY A 146 1.85 -7.96 -13.99
C GLY A 146 0.94 -6.98 -14.73
N GLU A 147 -0.02 -7.47 -15.50
CA GLU A 147 -1.05 -6.65 -16.19
C GLU A 147 -1.87 -5.83 -15.18
N PHE A 148 -2.21 -6.44 -14.05
CA PHE A 148 -2.94 -5.74 -13.01
C PHE A 148 -2.10 -4.66 -12.34
N LEU A 149 -0.80 -4.88 -12.12
CA LEU A 149 0.11 -3.83 -11.65
C LEU A 149 0.21 -2.66 -12.64
N GLU A 150 0.19 -2.92 -13.94
CA GLU A 150 0.12 -1.86 -14.97
C GLU A 150 -1.19 -1.06 -14.88
N TYR A 151 -2.32 -1.70 -14.58
CA TYR A 151 -3.57 -1.02 -14.26
C TYR A 151 -3.43 -0.12 -13.02
N LEU A 152 -2.88 -0.64 -11.92
CA LEU A 152 -2.65 0.14 -10.69
C LEU A 152 -1.67 1.30 -10.90
N ARG A 153 -0.66 1.12 -11.77
CA ARG A 153 0.29 2.16 -12.18
C ARG A 153 -0.42 3.31 -12.87
N LYS A 154 -1.36 3.01 -13.77
CA LYS A 154 -2.16 4.03 -14.48
C LYS A 154 -3.04 4.83 -13.53
N ILE A 155 -3.65 4.17 -12.55
CA ILE A 155 -4.50 4.82 -11.53
C ILE A 155 -3.69 5.75 -10.64
N SER A 156 -2.60 5.23 -10.06
CA SER A 156 -1.78 5.99 -9.13
C SER A 156 -0.98 7.11 -9.80
N LYS A 157 -0.76 7.02 -11.12
CA LYS A 157 0.18 7.87 -11.89
C LYS A 157 1.60 7.84 -11.32
N ARG A 158 1.92 6.78 -10.57
CA ARG A 158 3.22 6.56 -9.95
C ARG A 158 4.08 5.65 -10.85
N GLN A 159 5.40 5.74 -10.72
CA GLN A 159 6.32 4.87 -11.47
C GLN A 159 6.52 3.54 -10.72
N ILE A 160 5.44 2.77 -10.57
CA ILE A 160 5.51 1.42 -10.01
C ILE A 160 6.48 0.59 -10.88
N PRO A 161 7.52 -0.04 -10.31
CA PRO A 161 8.44 -0.87 -11.07
C PRO A 161 7.68 -2.00 -11.76
N CYS A 162 7.60 -1.95 -13.08
CA CYS A 162 7.00 -3.02 -13.85
C CYS A 162 8.06 -4.06 -14.14
N ILE A 163 8.03 -5.14 -13.35
CA ILE A 163 8.82 -6.31 -13.64
C ILE A 163 8.21 -6.90 -14.92
N LYS A 164 8.98 -6.97 -16.01
CA LYS A 164 8.61 -7.82 -17.14
C LYS A 164 8.77 -9.25 -16.66
N THR A 165 7.66 -9.83 -16.22
CA THR A 165 7.58 -11.10 -15.54
C THR A 165 7.65 -12.24 -16.55
N GLU A 166 8.83 -12.45 -17.16
CA GLU A 166 9.06 -13.59 -18.05
C GLU A 166 8.94 -14.92 -17.28
N ARG A 167 8.13 -15.86 -17.80
CA ARG A 167 7.90 -17.22 -17.26
C ARG A 167 9.14 -17.91 -16.67
N LYS A 168 10.33 -17.69 -17.26
CA LYS A 168 11.59 -18.33 -16.85
C LYS A 168 12.08 -17.93 -15.44
N LYS A 169 11.77 -16.72 -14.96
CA LYS A 169 12.22 -16.26 -13.62
C LYS A 169 11.42 -16.88 -12.46
N TYR A 170 10.36 -17.64 -12.76
CA TYR A 170 9.39 -18.14 -11.78
C TYR A 170 9.59 -19.57 -11.29
N LEU A 171 10.42 -20.38 -11.95
CA LEU A 171 10.78 -21.72 -11.45
C LEU A 171 11.44 -21.69 -10.07
N ASN A 172 11.99 -20.54 -9.66
CA ASN A 172 12.77 -20.39 -8.44
C ASN A 172 11.99 -19.71 -7.28
N LEU A 173 10.70 -19.41 -7.46
CA LEU A 173 9.86 -18.78 -6.43
C LEU A 173 8.81 -19.73 -5.82
N SER A 174 8.78 -20.99 -6.27
CA SER A 174 7.89 -22.05 -5.77
C SER A 174 8.62 -23.12 -4.93
N GLN A 175 9.74 -22.76 -4.29
CA GLN A 175 10.43 -23.62 -3.32
C GLN A 175 10.38 -22.98 -1.93
#